data_AF-A0A502GIQ0-F1
#
_entry.id   AF-A0A502GIQ0-F1
#
_cell.length_a   1.000
_cell.length_b   1.000
_cell.length_c   1.000
_cell.angle_alpha   90.00
_cell.angle_beta   90.00
_cell.angle_gamma   90.00
#
_symmetry.space_group_name_H-M   'P 1'
#
loop_
_entity.id
_entity.type
_entity.pdbx_description
1 polymer ?
#
loop_
_entity_poly.entity_id
_entity_poly.type
_entity_poly.pdbx_seq_one_letter_code
_entity_poly.pdbx_strand_id
1 'polypeptide(L)'
;MRRRDVDGLDPSRAYWVPAVVSPERNWAGAPGCRRGARYMVNSLTLRPSRDEFVPFDSEFSCLRWIMQNRADLNRTLPGARIRAVPLDRWLLGLD
;
A
#
# COMPACT_ATOMS: atom_id res chain seq x y z
N MET A 1 -8.56 0.04 8.45
CA MET A 1 -8.59 -1.39 8.80
C MET A 1 -7.20 -1.80 9.27
N ARG A 2 -7.08 -2.72 10.24
CA ARG A 2 -5.80 -3.34 10.58
C ARG A 2 -5.59 -4.62 9.78
N ARG A 3 -4.34 -5.00 9.52
CA ARG A 3 -3.97 -6.24 8.82
C ARG A 3 -4.58 -7.50 9.45
N ARG A 4 -4.69 -7.53 10.78
CA ARG A 4 -5.34 -8.63 11.52
C ARG A 4 -6.86 -8.70 11.31
N ASP A 5 -7.48 -7.64 10.80
CA ASP A 5 -8.92 -7.59 10.56
C ASP A 5 -9.25 -8.09 9.14
N VAL A 6 -8.26 -8.53 8.36
CA VAL A 6 -8.43 -9.03 6.98
C VAL A 6 -9.36 -10.25 6.94
N ASP A 7 -9.36 -11.08 7.98
CA ASP A 7 -10.26 -12.24 8.08
C ASP A 7 -11.75 -11.84 8.15
N GLY A 8 -12.03 -10.56 8.44
CA GLY A 8 -13.38 -9.98 8.41
C GLY A 8 -13.82 -9.45 7.03
N LEU A 9 -12.96 -9.51 6.02
CA LEU A 9 -13.33 -9.16 4.64
C LEU A 9 -14.11 -10.30 3.98
N ASP A 10 -14.98 -9.95 3.03
CA ASP A 10 -15.73 -10.94 2.24
C ASP A 10 -14.74 -11.70 1.34
N PRO A 11 -14.46 -13.00 1.60
CA PRO A 11 -13.45 -13.74 0.86
C PRO A 11 -13.82 -13.98 -0.61
N SER A 12 -15.07 -13.74 -0.99
CA SER A 12 -15.53 -13.85 -2.39
C SER A 12 -15.21 -12.61 -3.23
N ARG A 13 -14.74 -11.53 -2.59
CA ARG A 13 -14.42 -10.26 -3.24
C ARG A 13 -12.93 -10.05 -3.40
N ALA A 14 -12.56 -9.49 -4.56
CA ALA A 14 -11.22 -8.97 -4.76
C ALA A 14 -11.07 -7.61 -4.09
N TYR A 15 -10.00 -7.46 -3.30
CA TYR A 15 -9.65 -6.19 -2.67
C TYR A 15 -8.31 -5.71 -3.19
N TRP A 16 -8.19 -4.39 -3.36
CA TRP A 16 -7.00 -3.75 -3.90
C TRP A 16 -6.43 -2.77 -2.91
N VAL A 17 -5.10 -2.64 -2.87
CA VAL A 17 -4.42 -1.66 -2.04
C VAL A 17 -3.33 -0.94 -2.81
N PRO A 18 -3.12 0.35 -2.54
CA PRO A 18 -1.90 1.02 -2.97
C PRO A 18 -0.74 0.47 -2.13
N ALA A 19 0.34 0.09 -2.79
CA ALA A 19 1.49 -0.52 -2.15
C ALA A 19 2.80 0.02 -2.72
N VAL A 20 3.84 -0.04 -1.89
CA VAL A 20 5.21 0.36 -2.22
C VAL A 20 6.20 -0.67 -1.71
N VAL A 21 7.32 -0.75 -2.43
CA VAL A 21 8.52 -1.44 -1.99
C VAL A 21 9.56 -0.38 -1.67
N SER A 22 10.20 -0.49 -0.50
CA SER A 22 11.25 0.43 -0.10
C SER A 22 12.40 0.40 -1.11
N PRO A 23 12.73 1.52 -1.77
CA PRO A 23 13.75 1.56 -2.81
C PRO A 23 15.17 1.37 -2.24
N GLU A 24 15.36 1.70 -0.96
CA GLU A 24 16.66 1.73 -0.29
C GLU A 24 16.57 1.41 1.21
N ARG A 25 17.73 1.25 1.87
CA ARG A 25 17.79 1.09 3.33
C ARG A 25 17.57 2.44 4.00
N ASN A 26 16.85 2.44 5.12
CA ASN A 26 16.53 3.65 5.87
C ASN A 26 15.82 4.72 5.01
N TRP A 27 15.00 4.27 4.06
CA TRP A 27 14.24 5.12 3.16
C TRP A 27 13.40 6.15 3.93
N ALA A 28 13.39 7.39 3.46
CA ALA A 28 12.74 8.52 4.14
C ALA A 28 11.23 8.30 4.40
N GLY A 29 10.54 7.57 3.53
CA GLY A 29 9.13 7.22 3.74
C GLY A 29 8.89 6.25 4.91
N ALA A 30 9.89 5.44 5.27
CA ALA A 30 9.84 4.49 6.38
C ALA A 30 11.22 4.33 7.05
N PRO A 31 11.60 5.21 7.99
CA PRO A 31 12.90 5.14 8.67
C PRO A 31 13.13 3.79 9.35
N GLY A 32 14.38 3.32 9.33
CA GLY A 32 14.80 2.01 9.84
C GLY A 32 14.45 0.82 8.95
N CYS A 33 13.80 1.02 7.80
CA CYS A 33 13.48 -0.08 6.90
C CYS A 33 14.71 -0.67 6.18
N ARG A 34 14.57 -1.92 5.73
CA ARG A 34 15.48 -2.52 4.75
C ARG A 34 15.05 -2.16 3.33
N ARG A 35 16.02 -2.14 2.40
CA ARG A 35 15.73 -2.16 0.96
C ARG A 35 14.85 -3.37 0.62
N GLY A 36 13.86 -3.18 -0.24
CA GLY A 36 12.93 -4.25 -0.61
C GLY A 36 11.82 -4.53 0.42
N ALA A 37 11.75 -3.78 1.53
CA ALA A 37 10.65 -3.93 2.48
C ALA A 37 9.30 -3.52 1.86
N ARG A 38 8.27 -4.33 2.09
CA ARG A 38 6.93 -4.15 1.53
C ARG A 38 6.04 -3.37 2.49
N TYR A 39 5.32 -2.39 1.96
CA TYR A 39 4.34 -1.61 2.69
C TYR A 39 3.08 -1.42 1.87
N MET A 40 1.93 -1.45 2.55
CA MET A 40 0.70 -0.88 2.02
C MET A 40 0.73 0.63 2.29
N VAL A 41 0.03 1.41 1.50
CA VAL A 41 -0.14 2.85 1.73
C VAL A 41 -1.52 3.06 2.36
N ASN A 42 -1.55 3.67 3.53
CA ASN A 42 -2.83 3.99 4.16
C ASN A 42 -3.44 5.20 3.44
N SER A 43 -4.62 5.02 2.84
CA SER A 43 -5.25 6.06 2.02
C SER A 43 -5.72 7.29 2.79
N LEU A 44 -5.86 7.18 4.12
CA LEU A 44 -6.24 8.30 4.98
C LEU A 44 -5.03 9.15 5.39
N THR A 45 -3.85 8.55 5.51
CA THR A 45 -2.65 9.23 6.02
C THR A 45 -1.58 9.45 4.96
N LEU A 46 -1.69 8.79 3.80
CA LEU A 46 -0.72 8.78 2.71
C LEU A 46 0.67 8.27 3.12
N ARG A 47 0.73 7.53 4.23
CA ARG A 47 1.97 6.97 4.80
C ARG A 47 2.06 5.47 4.53
N PRO A 48 3.29 4.94 4.41
CA PRO A 48 3.48 3.51 4.31
C PRO A 48 3.19 2.88 5.67
N SER A 49 2.51 1.75 5.66
CA SER A 49 2.17 0.98 6.85
C SER A 49 2.22 -0.51 6.55
N ARG A 50 2.59 -1.29 7.58
CA ARG A 50 2.53 -2.76 7.52
C ARG A 50 1.21 -3.31 8.02
N ASP A 51 0.55 -2.54 8.88
CA ASP A 51 -0.56 -3.00 9.68
C ASP A 51 -1.83 -2.22 9.43
N GLU A 52 -1.80 -1.05 8.81
CA GLU A 52 -2.99 -0.19 8.64
C GLU A 52 -3.17 0.22 7.19
N PHE A 53 -4.36 -0.02 6.65
CA PHE A 53 -4.73 0.36 5.30
C PHE A 53 -6.24 0.47 5.15
N VAL A 54 -6.68 0.96 4.00
CA VAL A 54 -8.07 0.93 3.55
C VAL A 54 -8.07 0.29 2.17
N PRO A 55 -8.77 -0.85 1.99
CA PRO A 55 -8.85 -1.49 0.69
C PRO A 55 -9.83 -0.77 -0.24
N PHE A 56 -9.59 -0.92 -1.53
CA PHE A 56 -10.48 -0.54 -2.61
C PHE A 56 -11.18 -1.77 -3.15
N ASP A 57 -12.37 -1.57 -3.71
CA ASP A 57 -13.21 -2.59 -4.32
C ASP A 57 -12.76 -3.03 -5.72
N SER A 58 -11.89 -2.24 -6.37
CA SER A 58 -11.37 -2.52 -7.69
C SER A 58 -9.99 -1.89 -7.91
N GLU A 59 -9.24 -2.45 -8.86
CA GLU A 59 -7.98 -1.88 -9.32
C GLU A 59 -8.17 -0.45 -9.82
N PHE A 60 -9.24 -0.22 -10.59
CA PHE A 60 -9.55 1.09 -11.17
C PHE A 60 -9.77 2.16 -10.08
N SER A 61 -10.56 1.87 -9.05
CA SER A 61 -10.76 2.76 -7.90
C SER A 61 -9.43 3.08 -7.21
N CYS A 62 -8.58 2.07 -7.02
CA CYS A 62 -7.27 2.23 -6.41
C CYS A 62 -6.33 3.11 -7.27
N LEU A 63 -6.26 2.87 -8.58
CA LEU A 63 -5.42 3.65 -9.50
C LEU A 63 -5.89 5.10 -9.61
N ARG A 64 -7.21 5.32 -9.68
CA ARG A 64 -7.80 6.66 -9.66
C ARG A 64 -7.38 7.40 -8.39
N TRP A 65 -7.45 6.75 -7.23
CA TRP A 65 -7.01 7.34 -5.97
C TRP A 65 -5.51 7.67 -5.96
N ILE A 66 -4.65 6.76 -6.45
CA ILE A 66 -3.20 7.01 -6.58
C ILE A 66 -2.94 8.25 -7.45
N MET A 67 -3.63 8.36 -8.59
CA MET A 67 -3.47 9.50 -9.50
C MET A 67 -3.93 10.81 -8.88
N GLN A 68 -5.07 10.81 -8.18
CA GLN A 68 -5.60 12.00 -7.51
C GLN A 68 -4.66 12.53 -6.41
N ASN A 69 -3.98 11.62 -5.70
CA ASN A 69 -3.11 11.97 -4.57
C ASN A 69 -1.61 12.01 -4.94
N ARG A 70 -1.27 11.99 -6.24
CA ARG A 70 0.10 11.80 -6.72
C ARG A 70 1.12 12.79 -6.15
N ALA A 71 0.74 14.06 -6.01
CA ALA A 71 1.64 15.09 -5.50
C ALA A 71 2.04 14.83 -4.04
N ASP A 72 1.05 14.54 -3.19
CA ASP A 72 1.28 14.23 -1.78
C ASP A 72 2.00 12.90 -1.59
N LEU A 73 1.63 11.90 -2.39
CA LEU A 73 2.30 10.60 -2.38
C LEU A 73 3.78 10.70 -2.78
N ASN A 74 4.12 11.52 -3.78
CA ASN A 74 5.52 11.76 -4.14
C ASN A 74 6.31 12.45 -3.02
N ARG A 75 5.64 13.30 -2.24
CA ARG A 75 6.24 13.99 -1.10
C ARG A 75 6.44 13.05 0.10
N THR A 76 5.48 12.17 0.39
CA THR A 76 5.54 11.25 1.54
C THR A 76 6.31 9.97 1.24
N LEU A 77 6.35 9.54 -0.02
CA LEU A 77 6.96 8.30 -0.48
C LEU A 77 8.07 8.58 -1.52
N PRO A 78 9.10 9.38 -1.19
CA PRO A 78 10.05 9.89 -2.18
C PRO A 78 10.81 8.75 -2.85
N GLY A 79 10.83 8.74 -4.18
CA GLY A 79 11.56 7.75 -4.97
C GLY A 79 10.97 6.32 -4.96
N ALA A 80 9.87 6.07 -4.24
CA ALA A 80 9.20 4.78 -4.28
C ALA A 80 8.19 4.71 -5.43
N ARG A 81 8.12 3.56 -6.09
CA ARG A 81 7.09 3.28 -7.09
C ARG A 81 5.84 2.77 -6.39
N ILE A 82 4.75 3.52 -6.52
CA ILE A 82 3.43 3.16 -5.98
C ILE A 82 2.68 2.35 -7.03
N ARG A 83 2.09 1.22 -6.61
CA ARG A 83 1.31 0.32 -7.47
C ARG A 83 -0.01 0.00 -6.78
N ALA A 84 -1.06 -0.20 -7.58
CA ALA A 84 -2.24 -0.95 -7.12
C ALA A 84 -1.90 -2.43 -7.18
N VAL A 85 -2.17 -3.17 -6.10
CA VAL A 85 -1.92 -4.63 -6.02
C VAL A 85 -3.13 -5.34 -5.39
N PRO A 86 -3.40 -6.60 -5.76
CA PRO A 86 -4.36 -7.44 -5.06
C PRO A 86 -3.92 -7.67 -3.61
N LEU A 87 -4.82 -7.43 -2.66
CA LEU A 87 -4.52 -7.46 -1.23
C LEU A 87 -4.08 -8.87 -0.77
N ASP A 88 -4.81 -9.89 -1.19
CA ASP A 88 -4.56 -11.30 -0.89
C ASP A 88 -3.14 -11.72 -1.31
N ARG A 89 -2.79 -11.48 -2.57
CA ARG A 89 -1.47 -11.82 -3.12
C ARG A 89 -0.36 -11.00 -2.47
N TRP A 90 -0.62 -9.71 -2.20
CA TRP A 90 0.34 -8.85 -1.54
C TRP A 90 0.68 -9.31 -0.12
N LEU A 91 -0.32 -9.74 0.65
CA LEU A 91 -0.14 -10.24 2.02
C LEU A 91 0.62 -11.57 2.05
N LEU A 92 0.46 -12.40 1.02
CA LEU A 92 1.17 -13.68 0.83
C LEU A 92 2.57 -13.51 0.24
N GLY A 93 2.92 -12.32 -0.25
CA GLY A 93 4.23 -12.05 -0.80
C GLY A 93 4.37 -12.37 -2.31
N LEU A 94 3.28 -12.55 -3.04
CA LEU A 94 3.23 -13.14 -4.40
C LEU A 94 3.16 -12.12 -5.56
N ASP A 95 3.33 -10.84 -5.26
CA ASP A 95 3.33 -9.68 -6.18
C ASP A 95 4.51 -8.73 -5.96
#